data_AF-A0A0G0JB50-F1
#
_entry.id   AF-A0A0G0JB50-F1
#
_cell.length_a   1.000
_cell.length_b   1.000
_cell.length_c   1.000
_cell.angle_alpha   90.00
_cell.angle_beta   90.00
_cell.angle_gamma   90.00
#
_symmetry.space_group_name_H-M   'P 1'
#
loop_
_entity.id
_entity.type
_entity.pdbx_description
1 polymer ?
#
loop_
_entity_poly.entity_id
_entity_poly.type
_entity_poly.pdbx_seq_one_letter_code
_entity_poly.pdbx_strand_id
1 'polypeptide(L)'
;MTKHNKKLYIRIFILIVFSIFLAFFIFAKEKKEIVENIIQESVIPSPLIKSAIKTQTSNLEKNPVPEKENLEIKNTEDIILLLGKEIVNLSFTPNMFFYDALIDWKSQGKIEFAGKNYPGLGFFVTDIGSLHAGNGKYLLYYVNGKEATVGVSSYRL
;
A
#
# COMPACT_ATOMS: atom_id res chain seq x y z
N MET A 1 -59.36 20.43 -1.56
CA MET A 1 -58.75 19.42 -2.47
C MET A 1 -59.74 18.28 -2.68
N THR A 2 -60.28 18.18 -3.89
CA THR A 2 -61.34 17.23 -4.26
C THR A 2 -60.84 15.78 -4.10
N LYS A 3 -61.68 14.92 -3.50
CA LYS A 3 -61.38 13.52 -3.11
C LYS A 3 -60.83 12.67 -4.27
N HIS A 4 -61.07 13.10 -5.51
CA HIS A 4 -60.65 12.43 -6.73
C HIS A 4 -59.14 12.50 -7.01
N ASN A 5 -58.44 13.54 -6.55
CA ASN A 5 -57.03 13.75 -6.88
C ASN A 5 -56.10 12.86 -6.03
N LYS A 6 -56.55 12.43 -4.85
CA LYS A 6 -55.76 11.60 -3.94
C LYS A 6 -55.37 10.24 -4.56
N LYS A 7 -56.28 9.63 -5.33
CA LYS A 7 -56.01 8.36 -6.03
C LYS A 7 -54.96 8.51 -7.13
N LEU A 8 -54.88 9.68 -7.77
CA LEU A 8 -53.89 9.95 -8.80
C LEU A 8 -52.49 10.09 -8.20
N TYR A 9 -52.34 10.85 -7.12
CA TYR A 9 -51.05 11.00 -6.43
C TYR A 9 -50.50 9.68 -5.89
N ILE A 10 -51.38 8.82 -5.36
CA ILE A 10 -50.98 7.48 -4.89
C ILE A 10 -50.43 6.62 -6.04
N ARG A 11 -51.04 6.67 -7.23
CA ARG A 11 -50.53 5.92 -8.40
C ARG A 11 -49.18 6.46 -8.88
N ILE A 12 -49.01 7.78 -8.91
CA ILE A 12 -47.74 8.42 -9.30
C ILE A 12 -46.63 8.07 -8.29
N PHE A 13 -46.93 8.11 -6.99
CA PHE A 13 -45.96 7.79 -5.95
C PHE A 13 -45.47 6.33 -6.06
N ILE A 14 -46.37 5.37 -6.29
CA ILE A 14 -46.00 3.96 -6.49
C ILE A 14 -45.08 3.79 -7.71
N LEU A 15 -45.36 4.48 -8.81
CA LEU A 15 -44.51 4.45 -10.02
C LEU A 15 -43.09 4.97 -9.76
N ILE A 16 -42.97 6.05 -9.00
CA ILE A 16 -41.66 6.64 -8.66
C ILE A 16 -40.84 5.67 -7.79
N VAL A 17 -41.45 5.11 -6.75
CA VAL A 17 -40.77 4.14 -5.85
C VAL A 17 -40.35 2.89 -6.62
N PHE A 18 -41.18 2.38 -7.52
CA PHE A 18 -40.85 1.23 -8.36
C PHE A 18 -39.68 1.53 -9.31
N SER A 19 -39.64 2.72 -9.90
CA SER A 19 -38.54 3.15 -10.78
C SER A 19 -37.19 3.23 -10.04
N ILE A 20 -37.19 3.77 -8.82
CA ILE A 20 -36.00 3.81 -7.95
C ILE A 20 -35.54 2.39 -7.60
N PHE A 21 -36.48 1.49 -7.30
CA PHE A 21 -36.17 0.11 -6.97
C PHE A 21 -35.56 -0.65 -8.17
N LEU A 22 -36.06 -0.42 -9.38
CA LEU A 22 -35.48 -0.98 -10.62
C LEU A 22 -34.05 -0.47 -10.86
N ALA A 23 -33.83 0.85 -10.70
CA ALA A 23 -32.50 1.44 -10.86
C ALA A 23 -31.50 0.84 -9.86
N PHE A 24 -31.91 0.64 -8.60
CA PHE A 24 -31.08 0.00 -7.58
C PHE A 24 -30.72 -1.46 -7.95
N PHE A 25 -31.68 -2.21 -8.49
CA PHE A 25 -31.48 -3.60 -8.88
C PHE A 25 -30.52 -3.76 -10.07
N ILE A 26 -30.59 -2.85 -11.05
CA ILE A 26 -29.66 -2.81 -12.18
C ILE A 26 -28.24 -2.49 -11.69
N PHE A 27 -28.09 -1.48 -10.84
CA PHE A 27 -26.79 -1.07 -10.31
C PHE A 27 -26.13 -2.15 -9.42
N ALA A 28 -26.93 -2.97 -8.73
CA ALA A 28 -26.42 -4.07 -7.91
C ALA A 28 -25.87 -5.25 -8.75
N LYS A 29 -26.28 -5.40 -10.02
CA LYS A 29 -25.95 -6.58 -10.84
C LYS A 29 -24.57 -6.51 -11.50
N GLU A 30 -23.97 -5.32 -11.66
CA GLU A 30 -22.66 -5.15 -12.33
C GLU A 30 -21.46 -5.65 -11.51
N LYS A 31 -21.62 -6.05 -10.25
CA LYS A 31 -20.47 -6.39 -9.37
C LYS A 31 -20.07 -7.88 -9.32
N LYS A 32 -20.61 -8.77 -10.16
CA LYS A 32 -20.46 -10.24 -9.96
C LYS A 32 -19.65 -11.05 -10.98
N GLU A 33 -19.10 -10.49 -12.06
CA GLU A 33 -18.49 -11.31 -13.14
C GLU A 33 -16.96 -11.18 -13.34
N ILE A 34 -16.15 -10.83 -12.32
CA ILE A 34 -14.67 -10.70 -12.50
C ILE A 34 -13.85 -11.42 -11.42
N VAL A 35 -14.29 -12.58 -10.91
CA VAL A 35 -13.50 -13.30 -9.87
C VAL A 35 -13.15 -14.76 -10.21
N GLU A 36 -13.68 -15.37 -11.27
CA GLU A 36 -13.53 -16.83 -11.44
C GLU A 36 -12.35 -17.32 -12.29
N ASN A 37 -11.43 -16.46 -12.74
CA ASN A 37 -10.37 -16.90 -13.67
C ASN A 37 -8.91 -16.67 -13.23
N ILE A 38 -8.65 -16.50 -11.92
CA ILE A 38 -7.28 -16.32 -11.41
C ILE A 38 -7.01 -17.26 -10.23
N ILE A 39 -7.12 -18.56 -10.44
CA ILE A 39 -6.43 -19.56 -9.62
C ILE A 39 -5.85 -20.61 -10.55
N GLN A 40 -4.70 -20.28 -11.16
CA GLN A 40 -3.75 -21.30 -11.58
C GLN A 40 -2.53 -21.14 -10.67
N GLU A 41 -2.59 -21.86 -9.56
CA GLU A 41 -1.58 -21.90 -8.52
C GLU A 41 -0.34 -22.64 -9.05
N SER A 42 0.64 -21.87 -9.50
CA SER A 42 1.97 -22.37 -9.86
C SER A 42 2.73 -22.73 -8.58
N VAL A 43 2.54 -23.95 -8.09
CA VAL A 43 3.37 -24.55 -7.04
C VAL A 43 4.76 -24.82 -7.63
N ILE A 44 5.69 -23.88 -7.45
CA ILE A 44 7.12 -24.14 -7.65
C ILE A 44 7.70 -24.52 -6.28
N PRO A 45 8.28 -25.71 -6.12
CA PRO A 45 8.94 -26.10 -4.89
C PRO A 45 10.24 -25.28 -4.70
N SER A 46 10.29 -24.50 -3.61
CA SER A 46 11.50 -23.82 -3.16
C SER A 46 12.58 -24.83 -2.74
N PRO A 47 13.85 -24.65 -3.14
CA PRO A 47 14.94 -25.46 -2.61
C PRO A 47 15.24 -25.06 -1.16
N LEU A 48 15.23 -26.06 -0.28
CA LEU A 48 15.68 -25.99 1.11
C LEU A 48 17.18 -25.61 1.15
N ILE A 49 17.47 -24.34 1.49
CA ILE A 49 18.82 -23.91 1.85
C ILE A 49 19.11 -24.40 3.27
N LYS A 50 19.81 -25.54 3.38
CA LYS A 50 20.49 -25.96 4.60
C LYS A 50 21.67 -25.02 4.86
N SER A 51 21.45 -23.99 5.67
CA SER A 51 22.55 -23.25 6.30
C SER A 51 23.02 -24.05 7.53
N ALA A 52 24.22 -24.61 7.41
CA ALA A 52 24.88 -25.35 8.49
C ALA A 52 25.37 -24.36 9.55
N ILE A 53 24.72 -24.39 10.72
CA ILE A 53 25.23 -23.79 11.95
C ILE A 53 26.42 -24.65 12.41
N LYS A 54 27.63 -24.09 12.38
CA LYS A 54 28.75 -24.60 13.17
C LYS A 54 29.23 -23.50 14.10
N THR A 55 28.75 -23.58 15.34
CA THR A 55 29.31 -22.89 16.50
C THR A 55 30.62 -23.57 16.88
N GLN A 56 31.72 -22.82 16.94
CA GLN A 56 32.76 -23.09 17.93
C GLN A 56 33.52 -21.81 18.29
N THR A 57 33.37 -21.48 19.57
CA THR A 57 34.01 -20.43 20.35
C THR A 57 35.49 -20.71 20.55
N SER A 58 36.34 -19.69 20.43
CA SER A 58 37.63 -19.63 21.11
C SER A 58 37.96 -18.18 21.41
N ASN A 59 37.98 -17.85 22.70
CA ASN A 59 38.50 -16.59 23.24
C ASN A 59 40.02 -16.63 23.22
N LEU A 60 40.66 -15.56 22.73
CA LEU A 60 41.87 -15.03 23.36
C LEU A 60 41.97 -13.51 23.12
N GLU A 61 41.58 -12.80 24.16
CA GLU A 61 42.05 -11.50 24.64
C GLU A 61 43.22 -10.84 23.87
N LYS A 62 42.94 -9.69 23.26
CA LYS A 62 43.91 -8.62 23.03
C LYS A 62 43.21 -7.26 23.11
N ASN A 63 43.78 -6.40 23.96
CA ASN A 63 43.28 -5.08 24.36
C ASN A 63 42.71 -4.19 23.24
N PRO A 64 41.73 -3.32 23.59
CA PRO A 64 41.07 -2.43 22.64
C PRO A 64 42.02 -1.31 22.20
N VAL A 65 42.39 -1.33 20.92
CA VAL A 65 42.77 -0.10 20.24
C VAL A 65 41.47 0.70 20.09
N PRO A 66 41.41 1.98 20.49
CA PRO A 66 40.24 2.80 20.21
C PRO A 66 40.12 2.93 18.69
N GLU A 67 39.23 2.12 18.12
CA GLU A 67 38.77 2.27 16.75
C GLU A 67 38.14 3.65 16.66
N LYS A 68 38.88 4.55 16.03
CA LYS A 68 38.50 5.93 15.81
C LYS A 68 37.25 5.88 14.95
N GLU A 69 36.10 5.98 15.60
CA GLU A 69 34.77 6.08 14.99
C GLU A 69 34.81 7.23 13.99
N ASN A 70 35.09 6.88 12.73
CA ASN A 70 35.03 7.83 11.64
C ASN A 70 33.55 8.06 11.41
N LEU A 71 33.02 9.11 12.05
CA LEU A 71 31.68 9.60 11.83
C LEU A 71 31.57 9.98 10.35
N GLU A 72 31.21 9.01 9.50
CA GLU A 72 30.74 9.28 8.16
C GLU A 72 29.54 10.18 8.32
N ILE A 73 29.71 11.45 7.96
CA ILE A 73 28.63 12.42 7.84
C ILE A 73 27.74 11.89 6.71
N LYS A 74 26.75 11.08 7.07
CA LYS A 74 25.72 10.64 6.13
C LYS A 74 24.93 11.87 5.74
N ASN A 75 25.15 12.34 4.51
CA ASN A 75 24.31 13.36 3.91
C ASN A 75 22.88 12.80 3.83
N THR A 76 21.96 13.46 4.52
CA THR A 76 20.53 13.13 4.51
C THR A 76 19.74 14.32 3.98
N GLU A 77 18.67 14.02 3.27
CA GLU A 77 17.65 14.99 2.87
C GLU A 77 16.35 14.73 3.61
N ASP A 78 15.51 15.76 3.72
CA ASP A 78 14.22 15.69 4.41
C ASP A 78 13.06 15.68 3.42
N ILE A 79 12.00 14.96 3.78
CA ILE A 79 10.75 14.87 3.01
C ILE A 79 9.55 14.93 3.95
N ILE A 80 8.46 15.53 3.45
CA ILE A 80 7.15 15.51 4.10
C ILE A 80 6.30 14.44 3.42
N LEU A 81 5.95 13.38 4.17
CA LEU A 81 5.11 12.30 3.69
C LEU A 81 3.66 12.49 4.19
N LEU A 82 2.72 12.53 3.25
CA LEU A 82 1.28 12.67 3.54
C LEU A 82 0.59 11.30 3.42
N LEU A 83 0.17 10.74 4.55
CA LEU A 83 -0.47 9.43 4.66
C LEU A 83 -1.97 9.59 4.97
N GLY A 84 -2.71 10.11 3.99
CA GLY A 84 -4.12 10.46 4.16
C GLY A 84 -4.27 11.70 5.03
N LYS A 85 -4.56 11.52 6.32
CA LYS A 85 -4.68 12.64 7.29
C LYS A 85 -3.42 12.85 8.12
N GLU A 86 -2.50 11.90 8.10
CA GLU A 86 -1.25 11.95 8.85
C GLU A 86 -0.16 12.62 8.01
N ILE A 87 0.69 13.42 8.67
CA ILE A 87 1.81 14.13 8.07
C ILE A 87 3.05 13.75 8.87
N VAL A 88 4.05 13.18 8.20
CA VAL A 88 5.28 12.72 8.85
C VAL A 88 6.49 13.37 8.16
N ASN A 89 7.37 13.96 8.96
CA ASN A 89 8.66 14.46 8.48
C ASN A 89 9.70 13.36 8.62
N LEU A 90 10.31 12.99 7.50
CA LEU A 90 11.23 11.87 7.41
C LEU A 90 12.52 12.33 6.75
N SER A 91 13.62 11.67 7.10
CA SER A 91 14.92 11.91 6.47
C SER A 91 15.37 10.65 5.74
N PHE A 92 16.05 10.81 4.61
CA PHE A 92 16.48 9.71 3.74
C PHE A 92 17.86 9.99 3.14
N THR A 93 18.50 8.94 2.62
CA THR A 93 19.76 9.08 1.88
C THR A 93 19.45 9.43 0.42
N PRO A 94 20.04 10.50 -0.15
CA PRO A 94 19.77 10.90 -1.52
C PRO A 94 20.04 9.78 -2.54
N ASN A 95 19.27 9.78 -3.64
CA ASN A 95 19.39 8.83 -4.75
C ASN A 95 19.05 7.37 -4.39
N MET A 96 18.34 7.13 -3.28
CA MET A 96 17.78 5.81 -2.96
C MET A 96 16.41 5.60 -3.62
N PHE A 97 15.99 4.35 -3.79
CA PHE A 97 14.62 4.11 -4.25
C PHE A 97 13.62 4.43 -3.15
N PHE A 98 12.44 4.93 -3.52
CA PHE A 98 11.40 5.26 -2.56
C PHE A 98 10.97 4.04 -1.74
N TYR A 99 10.93 2.85 -2.35
CA TYR A 99 10.68 1.60 -1.63
C TYR A 99 11.71 1.33 -0.53
N ASP A 100 13.00 1.56 -0.80
CA ASP A 100 14.06 1.36 0.18
C ASP A 100 13.90 2.35 1.34
N ALA A 101 13.50 3.60 1.04
CA ALA A 101 13.22 4.59 2.07
C ALA A 101 12.04 4.17 2.96
N LEU A 102 10.97 3.62 2.37
CA LEU A 102 9.85 3.08 3.14
C LEU A 102 10.30 1.96 4.08
N ILE A 103 11.14 1.03 3.61
CA ILE A 103 11.69 -0.05 4.43
C ILE A 103 12.54 0.50 5.58
N ASP A 104 13.40 1.47 5.29
CA ASP A 104 14.24 2.11 6.30
C ASP A 104 13.39 2.80 7.37
N TRP A 105 12.37 3.58 6.99
CA TRP A 105 11.48 4.25 7.93
C TRP A 105 10.63 3.28 8.74
N LYS A 106 10.21 2.16 8.15
CA LYS A 106 9.52 1.09 8.87
C LYS A 106 10.43 0.42 9.90
N SER A 107 11.68 0.12 9.53
CA SER A 107 12.64 -0.47 10.47
C SER A 107 12.98 0.44 11.65
N GLN A 108 12.86 1.77 11.45
CA GLN A 108 13.00 2.79 12.49
C GLN A 108 11.72 3.01 13.32
N GLY A 109 10.61 2.32 12.99
CA GLY A 109 9.31 2.50 13.63
C GLY A 109 8.66 3.86 13.35
N LYS A 110 9.07 4.56 12.30
CA LYS A 110 8.55 5.90 11.93
C LYS A 110 7.25 5.82 11.14
N ILE A 111 7.07 4.74 10.38
CA ILE A 111 5.84 4.46 9.62
C ILE A 111 5.54 2.98 9.69
N GLU A 112 4.28 2.63 9.42
CA GLU A 112 3.86 1.26 9.17
C GLU A 112 3.25 1.16 7.78
N PHE A 113 3.66 0.13 7.04
CA PHE A 113 3.12 -0.17 5.72
C PHE A 113 3.15 -1.66 5.40
N ALA A 114 2.25 -2.08 4.51
CA ALA A 114 2.19 -3.42 3.95
C ALA A 114 1.99 -3.36 2.43
N GLY A 115 2.20 -4.49 1.78
CA GLY A 115 2.11 -4.57 0.34
C GLY A 115 2.42 -5.96 -0.20
N LYS A 116 2.43 -6.04 -1.52
CA LYS A 116 2.69 -7.28 -2.24
C LYS A 116 3.78 -7.06 -3.27
N ASN A 117 4.76 -7.95 -3.27
CA ASN A 117 5.77 -8.00 -4.32
C ASN A 117 5.25 -8.76 -5.53
N TYR A 118 5.36 -8.16 -6.71
CA TYR A 118 5.00 -8.76 -7.98
C TYR A 118 6.26 -8.92 -8.82
N PRO A 119 6.69 -10.17 -9.12
CA PRO A 119 7.88 -10.42 -9.93
C PRO A 119 7.83 -9.64 -11.26
N GLY A 120 8.90 -8.90 -11.57
CA GLY A 120 9.01 -8.08 -12.77
C GLY A 120 8.30 -6.71 -12.71
N LEU A 121 7.42 -6.47 -11.72
CA LEU A 121 6.70 -5.20 -11.56
C LEU A 121 7.10 -4.44 -10.29
N GLY A 122 7.70 -5.12 -9.31
CA GLY A 122 8.15 -4.53 -8.05
C GLY A 122 7.11 -4.62 -6.94
N PHE A 123 7.33 -3.83 -5.89
CA PHE A 123 6.52 -3.82 -4.68
C PHE A 123 5.37 -2.82 -4.77
N PHE A 124 4.16 -3.32 -4.51
CA PHE A 124 2.93 -2.52 -4.50
C PHE A 124 2.50 -2.32 -3.06
N VAL A 125 2.49 -1.06 -2.61
CA VAL A 125 1.99 -0.69 -1.29
C VAL A 125 0.46 -0.85 -1.29
N THR A 126 -0.04 -1.70 -0.41
CA THR A 126 -1.49 -1.91 -0.23
C THR A 126 -2.00 -1.19 1.00
N ASP A 127 -1.15 -0.97 1.99
CA ASP A 127 -1.54 -0.36 3.26
C ASP A 127 -0.43 0.57 3.73
N ILE A 128 -0.78 1.79 4.13
CA ILE A 128 0.16 2.72 4.75
C ILE A 128 -0.58 3.74 5.62
N GLY A 129 -0.20 3.83 6.89
CA GLY A 129 -0.96 4.60 7.88
C GLY A 129 -2.43 4.17 7.92
N SER A 130 -3.34 5.11 7.67
CA SER A 130 -4.80 4.87 7.61
C SER A 130 -5.34 4.53 6.21
N LEU A 131 -4.47 4.45 5.20
CA LEU A 131 -4.85 4.20 3.81
C LEU A 131 -4.74 2.72 3.49
N HIS A 132 -5.80 2.17 2.89
CA HIS A 132 -5.92 0.75 2.55
C HIS A 132 -6.43 0.56 1.12
N ALA A 133 -5.74 -0.27 0.35
CA ALA A 133 -6.19 -0.79 -0.93
C ALA A 133 -7.21 -1.91 -0.71
N GLY A 134 -8.23 -1.98 -1.55
CA GLY A 134 -9.30 -2.96 -1.43
C GLY A 134 -10.61 -2.48 -2.04
N ASN A 135 -11.58 -3.38 -2.18
CA ASN A 135 -12.89 -3.08 -2.77
C ASN A 135 -12.80 -2.40 -4.16
N GLY A 136 -11.83 -2.84 -4.99
CA GLY A 136 -11.56 -2.27 -6.31
C GLY A 136 -10.84 -0.92 -6.29
N LYS A 137 -10.37 -0.44 -5.12
CA LYS A 137 -9.58 0.78 -4.98
C LYS A 137 -8.11 0.45 -4.75
N TYR A 138 -7.23 1.28 -5.30
CA TYR A 138 -5.78 1.16 -5.20
C TYR A 138 -5.19 2.44 -4.62
N LEU A 139 -4.00 2.35 -4.04
CA LEU A 139 -3.24 3.50 -3.60
C LEU A 139 -2.46 4.07 -4.78
N LEU A 140 -2.63 5.37 -4.99
CA LEU A 140 -1.81 6.18 -5.91
C LEU A 140 -1.00 7.14 -5.06
N TYR A 141 0.21 7.46 -5.51
CA TYR A 141 1.06 8.41 -4.81
C TYR A 141 1.48 9.54 -5.75
N TYR A 142 1.77 10.67 -5.12
CA TYR A 142 2.09 11.92 -5.78
C TYR A 142 3.43 12.42 -5.24
N VAL A 143 4.21 13.04 -6.11
CA VAL A 143 5.43 13.75 -5.72
C VAL A 143 5.27 15.21 -6.10
N ASN A 144 5.37 16.09 -5.11
CA ASN A 144 5.20 17.54 -5.28
C ASN A 144 3.91 17.91 -6.05
N GLY A 145 2.81 17.23 -5.73
CA GLY A 145 1.48 17.46 -6.33
C GLY A 145 1.27 16.83 -7.72
N LYS A 146 2.26 16.10 -8.26
CA LYS A 146 2.14 15.39 -9.54
C LYS A 146 2.04 13.89 -9.32
N GLU A 147 1.10 13.24 -10.00
CA GLU A 147 0.97 11.79 -9.93
C GLU A 147 2.25 11.12 -10.40
N ALA A 148 2.73 10.12 -9.66
CA ALA A 148 3.93 9.41 -10.04
C ALA A 148 3.68 8.55 -11.28
N THR A 149 4.63 8.57 -12.22
CA THR A 149 4.57 7.79 -13.46
C THR A 149 5.17 6.39 -13.33
N VAL A 150 5.82 6.11 -12.20
CA VAL A 150 6.46 4.84 -11.87
C VAL A 150 6.05 4.40 -10.46
N GLY A 151 6.27 3.14 -10.11
CA GLY A 151 6.01 2.63 -8.77
C GLY A 151 7.11 3.00 -7.76
N VAL A 152 6.83 2.78 -6.47
CA VAL A 152 7.78 3.07 -5.38
C VAL A 152 9.10 2.32 -5.50
N SER A 153 9.10 1.13 -6.13
CA SER A 153 10.31 0.35 -6.39
C SER A 153 11.19 0.90 -7.52
N SER A 154 10.76 1.92 -8.24
CA SER A 154 11.50 2.50 -9.37
C SER A 154 11.68 4.01 -9.27
N TYR A 155 10.95 4.67 -8.37
CA TYR A 155 11.12 6.10 -8.10
C TYR A 155 12.38 6.34 -7.28
N ARG A 156 13.25 7.26 -7.72
CA ARG A 156 14.42 7.70 -6.95
C ARG A 156 14.10 8.99 -6.23
N LEU A 157 14.35 9.00 -4.92
CA LEU A 157 14.26 10.20 -4.08
C LEU A 157 15.53 11.03 -4.23
#